data_AF-A0A1C6EFQ4-F1
#
_entry.id   AF-A0A1C6EFQ4-F1
#
_cell.length_a   1.000
_cell.length_b   1.000
_cell.length_c   1.000
_cell.angle_alpha   90.00
_cell.angle_beta   90.00
_cell.angle_gamma   90.00
#
_symmetry.space_group_name_H-M   'P 1'
#
loop_
_entity.id
_entity.type
_entity.pdbx_description
1 polymer ?
#
loop_
_entity_poly.entity_id
_entity_poly.type
_entity_poly.pdbx_seq_one_letter_code
_entity_poly.pdbx_strand_id
1 'polypeptide(L)'
;MNIRLKQVGLLLALFIVGSCSNDMIETSNNSSLIEESYDEIDLNSLKSEFSFALARVLNESEGVRKLIKEEAIKQFDYDYDVLYMLVKDKKLSGGGTLEEFLSKYMSKENLLALYKEMPTLTVFVPVLPNDIFSAEKWNVAQEVPFVAYKSKENQILFVDNAGKVNTIKSNEIPSFPIVVVKPSERVILRSASTRNFKEANVVRAENGLNFVFEYEEFNNLTKVKTRVSPLDIPTQLQKVFDAKKFADQNGIWQRDYVYYNIMTKDGKGVFQKNISECVYFLELTGIPDVVYHNISDQGDDPHHYDKQPQSTRDHPVPRGPEGYWYNGNYEFLVKTYVSNKNLVSDEIIKAISIPPYDLFELDLQAQGNRMPYLVKGVKSIKRYYLPEPLPLFDWNIEDYSTSIKISIIEKDLQTTTQNVVETTTTFATNFDFDLGLEEKVKVGAKFGTSTTVQHRVSTTVTTYLDSDELQDVIVNFGDDIIIKNEMDSVGFTYCGRRGEYRCPIYEPALNPKYNSGYYKLGIIPLAQY
;
A
#
# COMPACT_ATOMS: atom_id res chain seq x y z
N MET A 1 -9.03 -71.29 -0.52
CA MET A 1 -10.19 -72.14 -0.19
C MET A 1 -10.73 -71.68 1.16
N ASN A 2 -12.05 -71.42 1.26
CA ASN A 2 -12.82 -70.80 2.38
C ASN A 2 -12.60 -69.28 2.53
N ILE A 3 -13.50 -68.34 2.22
CA ILE A 3 -14.97 -68.17 2.32
C ILE A 3 -15.52 -68.28 3.75
N ARG A 4 -16.18 -67.19 4.18
CA ARG A 4 -17.41 -67.04 5.02
C ARG A 4 -17.16 -66.09 6.21
N LEU A 5 -18.00 -65.10 6.54
CA LEU A 5 -19.39 -64.72 6.17
C LEU A 5 -19.59 -63.25 6.66
N LYS A 6 -20.19 -62.33 5.88
CA LYS A 6 -21.60 -61.83 5.96
C LYS A 6 -22.00 -61.30 7.36
N GLN A 7 -22.73 -60.20 7.58
CA GLN A 7 -23.80 -59.51 6.83
C GLN A 7 -24.24 -58.32 7.74
N VAL A 8 -24.51 -57.09 7.27
CA VAL A 8 -25.82 -56.41 7.05
C VAL A 8 -25.50 -54.92 7.33
N GLY A 9 -25.91 -53.87 6.63
CA GLY A 9 -26.76 -53.64 5.47
C GLY A 9 -27.17 -52.15 5.46
N LEU A 10 -27.50 -51.65 4.25
CA LEU A 10 -28.43 -50.55 3.93
C LEU A 10 -27.88 -49.14 3.49
N LEU A 11 -28.00 -48.93 2.17
CA LEU A 11 -28.39 -47.73 1.37
C LEU A 11 -27.60 -46.40 1.46
N LEU A 12 -27.01 -45.99 0.33
CA LEU A 12 -27.58 -44.97 -0.59
C LEU A 12 -26.98 -45.10 -2.01
N ALA A 13 -27.81 -44.89 -3.04
CA ALA A 13 -27.50 -44.99 -4.46
C ALA A 13 -27.70 -43.62 -5.13
N LEU A 14 -26.86 -43.16 -6.08
CA LEU A 14 -27.07 -43.01 -7.55
C LEU A 14 -26.27 -41.73 -7.95
N PHE A 15 -25.60 -41.50 -9.09
CA PHE A 15 -25.44 -42.16 -10.40
C PHE A 15 -24.11 -41.63 -11.02
N ILE A 16 -23.35 -42.51 -11.69
CA ILE A 16 -22.30 -42.25 -12.71
C ILE A 16 -22.74 -43.16 -13.88
N VAL A 17 -22.74 -42.83 -15.18
CA VAL A 17 -21.62 -42.71 -16.14
C VAL A 17 -22.10 -42.18 -17.51
N GLY A 18 -21.18 -41.58 -18.30
CA GLY A 18 -21.11 -41.62 -19.78
C GLY A 18 -21.05 -40.23 -20.44
N SER A 19 -20.16 -39.86 -21.38
CA SER A 19 -19.25 -40.59 -22.28
C SER A 19 -18.20 -39.63 -22.90
N CYS A 20 -17.05 -40.15 -23.34
CA CYS A 20 -16.06 -39.48 -24.20
C CYS A 20 -16.45 -39.53 -25.68
N SER A 21 -15.98 -38.57 -26.48
CA SER A 21 -15.37 -38.81 -27.81
C SER A 21 -14.69 -37.55 -28.36
N ASN A 22 -13.45 -37.72 -28.85
CA ASN A 22 -12.67 -36.78 -29.67
C ASN A 22 -13.31 -36.58 -31.04
N ASP A 23 -13.07 -35.43 -31.68
CA ASP A 23 -12.67 -35.34 -33.09
C ASP A 23 -12.05 -33.96 -33.42
N MET A 24 -10.87 -33.98 -34.03
CA MET A 24 -10.32 -32.88 -34.85
C MET A 24 -10.61 -33.21 -36.32
N ILE A 25 -11.21 -32.27 -37.07
CA ILE A 25 -11.13 -32.22 -38.54
C ILE A 25 -10.91 -30.75 -38.97
N GLU A 26 -9.87 -30.54 -39.77
CA GLU A 26 -9.51 -29.32 -40.47
C GLU A 26 -10.34 -29.08 -41.76
N THR A 27 -10.23 -27.83 -42.26
CA THR A 27 -10.29 -27.33 -43.66
C THR A 27 -11.62 -26.99 -44.39
N SER A 28 -11.82 -25.66 -44.51
CA SER A 28 -11.98 -24.85 -45.75
C SER A 28 -13.32 -24.82 -46.53
N ASN A 29 -14.03 -23.67 -46.52
CA ASN A 29 -14.04 -22.64 -47.59
C ASN A 29 -15.30 -21.74 -47.57
N ASN A 30 -15.06 -20.43 -47.47
CA ASN A 30 -15.84 -19.27 -47.94
C ASN A 30 -17.38 -19.32 -48.04
N SER A 31 -18.02 -18.49 -47.21
CA SER A 31 -19.04 -17.54 -47.70
C SER A 31 -19.09 -16.33 -46.78
N SER A 32 -18.65 -15.19 -47.32
CA SER A 32 -18.81 -13.85 -46.78
C SER A 32 -20.24 -13.57 -46.34
N LEU A 33 -20.43 -13.23 -45.06
CA LEU A 33 -21.47 -12.33 -44.62
C LEU A 33 -20.81 -11.33 -43.68
N ILE A 34 -20.99 -10.07 -44.06
CA ILE A 34 -20.45 -8.86 -43.45
C ILE A 34 -20.85 -8.85 -41.97
N GLU A 35 -19.90 -9.14 -41.09
CA GLU A 35 -19.95 -8.59 -39.73
C GLU A 35 -19.47 -7.14 -39.86
N GLU A 36 -20.42 -6.21 -39.76
CA GLU A 36 -20.11 -4.81 -39.50
C GLU A 36 -19.25 -4.78 -38.24
N SER A 37 -17.98 -4.41 -38.40
CA SER A 37 -17.10 -4.09 -37.30
C SER A 37 -17.68 -2.86 -36.60
N TYR A 38 -18.40 -3.06 -35.50
CA TYR A 38 -18.51 -2.02 -34.50
C TYR A 38 -17.08 -1.75 -34.04
N ASP A 39 -16.52 -0.62 -34.47
CA ASP A 39 -15.21 -0.15 -34.02
C ASP A 39 -15.21 -0.20 -32.48
N GLU A 40 -14.35 -1.05 -31.93
CA GLU A 40 -14.09 -1.12 -30.50
C GLU A 40 -13.66 0.29 -30.05
N ILE A 41 -14.49 0.93 -29.23
CA ILE A 41 -14.23 2.31 -28.80
C ILE A 41 -12.91 2.32 -28.02
N ASP A 42 -11.88 2.97 -28.57
CA ASP A 42 -10.55 3.06 -27.95
C ASP A 42 -10.62 3.79 -26.60
N LEU A 43 -10.24 3.11 -25.53
CA LEU A 43 -10.23 3.64 -24.16
C LEU A 43 -9.39 4.93 -24.04
N ASN A 44 -8.32 5.06 -24.82
CA ASN A 44 -7.50 6.28 -24.83
C ASN A 44 -8.25 7.47 -25.44
N SER A 45 -9.03 7.23 -26.49
CA SER A 45 -9.93 8.23 -27.08
C SER A 45 -10.97 8.69 -26.04
N LEU A 46 -11.59 7.76 -25.31
CA LEU A 46 -12.55 8.08 -24.25
C LEU A 46 -11.93 8.90 -23.11
N LYS A 47 -10.71 8.55 -22.66
CA LYS A 47 -9.98 9.33 -21.66
C LYS A 47 -9.66 10.75 -22.14
N SER A 48 -9.24 10.88 -23.40
CA SER A 48 -8.93 12.17 -24.01
C SER A 48 -10.18 13.05 -24.09
N GLU A 49 -11.31 12.49 -24.56
CA GLU A 49 -12.59 13.20 -24.64
C GLU A 49 -13.11 13.59 -23.25
N PHE A 50 -13.04 12.70 -22.28
CA PHE A 50 -13.39 12.99 -20.89
C PHE A 50 -12.53 14.11 -20.30
N SER A 51 -11.21 14.07 -20.53
CA SER A 51 -10.28 15.09 -20.04
C SER A 51 -10.57 16.46 -20.66
N PHE A 52 -10.90 16.48 -21.95
CA PHE A 52 -11.37 17.70 -22.63
C PHE A 52 -12.68 18.21 -22.02
N ALA A 53 -13.68 17.34 -21.87
CA ALA A 53 -14.97 17.70 -21.27
C ALA A 53 -14.80 18.24 -19.85
N LEU A 54 -13.98 17.58 -19.03
CA LEU A 54 -13.68 18.00 -17.66
C LEU A 54 -12.99 19.37 -17.63
N ALA A 55 -12.03 19.66 -18.52
CA ALA A 55 -11.38 20.97 -18.60
C ALA A 55 -12.38 22.09 -18.92
N ARG A 56 -13.31 21.84 -19.84
CA ARG A 56 -14.41 22.77 -20.17
C ARG A 56 -15.34 23.01 -18.99
N VAL A 57 -15.76 21.94 -18.32
CA VAL A 57 -16.64 22.01 -17.15
C VAL A 57 -15.98 22.74 -15.99
N LEU A 58 -14.70 22.45 -15.72
CA LEU A 58 -13.92 23.12 -14.69
C LEU A 58 -13.76 24.61 -14.97
N ASN A 59 -13.67 25.03 -16.23
CA ASN A 59 -13.65 26.45 -16.59
C ASN A 59 -14.99 27.15 -16.36
N GLU A 60 -16.11 26.45 -16.58
CA GLU A 60 -17.45 27.05 -16.57
C GLU A 60 -18.16 26.98 -15.21
N SER A 61 -17.82 26.02 -14.35
CA SER A 61 -18.57 25.73 -13.13
C SER A 61 -17.69 25.77 -11.87
N GLU A 62 -17.81 26.84 -11.09
CA GLU A 62 -17.24 26.90 -9.73
C GLU A 62 -17.80 25.81 -8.82
N GLY A 63 -19.08 25.45 -9.00
CA GLY A 63 -19.72 24.38 -8.24
C GLY A 63 -19.03 23.03 -8.43
N VAL A 64 -18.60 22.71 -9.65
CA VAL A 64 -17.83 21.48 -9.93
C VAL A 64 -16.45 21.54 -9.30
N ARG A 65 -15.74 22.67 -9.42
CA ARG A 65 -14.44 22.86 -8.76
C ARG A 65 -14.54 22.67 -7.24
N LYS A 66 -15.59 23.22 -6.64
CA LYS A 66 -15.89 23.06 -5.21
C LYS A 66 -16.18 21.61 -4.83
N LEU A 67 -17.01 20.90 -5.60
CA LEU A 67 -17.27 19.47 -5.37
C LEU A 67 -15.97 18.65 -5.38
N ILE A 68 -15.14 18.82 -6.40
CA ILE A 68 -13.87 18.08 -6.52
C ILE A 68 -12.95 18.41 -5.35
N LYS A 69 -12.76 19.69 -5.01
CA LYS A 69 -11.96 20.11 -3.85
C LYS A 69 -12.47 19.46 -2.55
N GLU A 70 -13.77 19.52 -2.30
CA GLU A 70 -14.37 19.01 -1.06
C GLU A 70 -14.27 17.49 -0.92
N GLU A 71 -14.33 16.76 -2.04
CA GLU A 71 -14.15 15.30 -2.04
C GLU A 71 -12.67 14.92 -1.94
N ALA A 72 -11.76 15.63 -2.63
CA ALA A 72 -10.32 15.38 -2.59
C ALA A 72 -9.73 15.56 -1.18
N ILE A 73 -10.13 16.61 -0.46
CA ILE A 73 -9.67 16.88 0.93
C ILE A 73 -10.03 15.76 1.90
N LYS A 74 -11.03 14.91 1.59
CA LYS A 74 -11.37 13.78 2.46
C LYS A 74 -10.30 12.70 2.45
N GLN A 75 -9.48 12.67 1.40
CA GLN A 75 -8.46 11.67 1.16
C GLN A 75 -8.95 10.26 1.46
N PHE A 76 -10.05 9.84 0.83
CA PHE A 76 -10.78 8.64 1.24
C PHE A 76 -9.93 7.36 1.20
N ASP A 77 -8.89 7.37 0.36
CA ASP A 77 -7.87 6.35 0.15
C ASP A 77 -6.45 6.80 0.56
N TYR A 78 -6.32 7.83 1.39
CA TYR A 78 -5.09 8.56 1.75
C TYR A 78 -4.46 9.44 0.68
N ASP A 79 -5.04 9.47 -0.53
CA ASP A 79 -4.62 10.38 -1.59
C ASP A 79 -5.73 11.40 -1.89
N TYR A 80 -5.40 12.48 -2.61
CA TYR A 80 -6.39 13.49 -3.01
C TYR A 80 -7.24 13.04 -4.22
N ASP A 81 -7.57 11.75 -4.28
CA ASP A 81 -8.36 11.15 -5.32
C ASP A 81 -9.85 11.41 -5.13
N VAL A 82 -10.53 11.71 -6.23
CA VAL A 82 -12.00 11.80 -6.30
C VAL A 82 -12.51 10.70 -7.23
N LEU A 83 -13.00 9.61 -6.65
CA LEU A 83 -13.60 8.52 -7.44
C LEU A 83 -14.87 9.01 -8.14
N TYR A 84 -14.81 9.13 -9.48
CA TYR A 84 -15.85 9.74 -10.31
C TYR A 84 -17.23 9.13 -10.04
N MET A 85 -17.28 7.80 -9.93
CA MET A 85 -18.52 7.06 -9.73
C MET A 85 -19.24 7.38 -8.40
N LEU A 86 -18.53 7.91 -7.40
CA LEU A 86 -19.13 8.33 -6.12
C LEU A 86 -19.69 9.75 -6.14
N VAL A 87 -19.35 10.55 -7.16
CA VAL A 87 -19.63 11.99 -7.18
C VAL A 87 -20.41 12.45 -8.39
N LYS A 88 -20.46 11.65 -9.46
CA LYS A 88 -21.05 12.05 -10.75
C LYS A 88 -22.51 12.53 -10.67
N ASP A 89 -23.28 11.97 -9.73
CA ASP A 89 -24.71 12.23 -9.53
C ASP A 89 -25.01 13.23 -8.39
N LYS A 90 -23.98 13.67 -7.66
CA LYS A 90 -24.15 14.62 -6.55
C LYS A 90 -24.69 15.96 -7.06
N LYS A 91 -25.74 16.46 -6.41
CA LYS A 91 -26.34 17.76 -6.74
C LYS A 91 -25.43 18.90 -6.28
N LEU A 92 -25.12 19.81 -7.21
CA LEU A 92 -24.29 20.98 -6.97
C LEU A 92 -25.12 22.15 -6.44
N SER A 93 -24.49 23.04 -5.66
CA SER A 93 -25.16 24.22 -5.09
C SER A 93 -25.73 25.20 -6.13
N GLY A 94 -25.21 25.17 -7.36
CA GLY A 94 -25.69 25.95 -8.50
C GLY A 94 -26.71 25.21 -9.39
N GLY A 95 -27.15 24.02 -8.98
CA GLY A 95 -28.01 23.15 -9.79
C GLY A 95 -27.22 22.18 -10.68
N GLY A 96 -27.89 21.09 -11.05
CA GLY A 96 -27.35 20.00 -11.85
C GLY A 96 -26.34 19.09 -11.13
N THR A 97 -25.74 18.17 -11.88
CA THR A 97 -24.72 17.21 -11.39
C THR A 97 -23.46 17.25 -12.25
N LEU A 98 -22.35 16.69 -11.77
CA LEU A 98 -21.11 16.60 -12.55
C LEU A 98 -21.33 15.92 -13.90
N GLU A 99 -22.06 14.80 -13.94
CA GLU A 99 -22.36 14.07 -15.18
C GLU A 99 -23.21 14.90 -16.16
N GLU A 100 -24.18 15.67 -15.66
CA GLU A 100 -25.00 16.58 -16.49
C GLU A 100 -24.15 17.69 -17.11
N PHE A 101 -23.13 18.20 -16.40
CA PHE A 101 -22.18 19.18 -16.93
C PHE A 101 -21.25 18.55 -17.98
N LEU A 102 -20.71 17.37 -17.73
CA LEU A 102 -19.85 16.63 -18.67
C LEU A 102 -20.59 16.27 -19.96
N SER A 103 -21.88 15.92 -19.85
CA SER A 103 -22.75 15.55 -20.98
C SER A 103 -22.93 16.68 -22.03
N LYS A 104 -22.47 17.91 -21.74
CA LYS A 104 -22.44 19.02 -22.71
C LYS A 104 -21.28 18.89 -23.71
N TYR A 105 -20.23 18.16 -23.34
CA TYR A 105 -18.96 18.08 -24.07
C TYR A 105 -18.54 16.65 -24.43
N MET A 106 -19.19 15.64 -23.84
CA MET A 106 -19.01 14.23 -24.13
C MET A 106 -20.38 13.56 -24.22
N SER A 107 -20.57 12.64 -25.16
CA SER A 107 -21.85 11.94 -25.29
C SER A 107 -22.12 11.05 -24.07
N LYS A 108 -23.41 10.80 -23.78
CA LYS A 108 -23.78 9.89 -22.68
C LYS A 108 -23.32 8.46 -22.95
N GLU A 109 -23.33 8.06 -24.22
CA GLU A 109 -22.86 6.77 -24.70
C GLU A 109 -21.36 6.60 -24.43
N ASN A 110 -20.55 7.63 -24.72
CA ASN A 110 -19.11 7.60 -24.48
C ASN A 110 -18.80 7.66 -22.98
N LEU A 111 -19.54 8.45 -22.19
CA LEU A 111 -19.42 8.44 -20.73
C LEU A 111 -19.69 7.03 -20.17
N LEU A 112 -20.79 6.40 -20.62
CA LEU A 112 -21.15 5.04 -20.22
C LEU A 112 -20.09 4.01 -20.61
N ALA A 113 -19.53 4.10 -21.82
CA ALA A 113 -18.44 3.25 -22.26
C ALA A 113 -17.20 3.44 -21.35
N LEU A 114 -16.83 4.70 -21.05
CA LEU A 114 -15.65 5.00 -20.24
C LEU A 114 -15.72 4.38 -18.85
N TYR A 115 -16.79 4.60 -18.08
CA TYR A 115 -16.85 4.07 -16.72
C TYR A 115 -17.23 2.58 -16.66
N LYS A 116 -17.63 1.97 -17.79
CA LYS A 116 -17.73 0.51 -17.91
C LYS A 116 -16.35 -0.12 -18.03
N GLU A 117 -15.48 0.45 -18.87
CA GLU A 117 -14.10 -0.02 -19.07
C GLU A 117 -13.16 0.42 -17.94
N MET A 118 -13.41 1.58 -17.33
CA MET A 118 -12.63 2.15 -16.23
C MET A 118 -13.56 2.58 -15.08
N PRO A 119 -14.16 1.64 -14.34
CA PRO A 119 -15.06 1.96 -13.24
C PRO A 119 -14.38 2.67 -12.06
N THR A 120 -13.05 2.56 -11.96
CA THR A 120 -12.22 3.15 -10.91
C THR A 120 -11.64 4.52 -11.29
N LEU A 121 -12.15 5.17 -12.35
CA LEU A 121 -11.69 6.49 -12.80
C LEU A 121 -11.75 7.53 -11.67
N THR A 122 -10.61 8.18 -11.40
CA THR A 122 -10.47 9.27 -10.43
C THR A 122 -10.14 10.59 -11.11
N VAL A 123 -10.48 11.67 -10.42
CA VAL A 123 -9.90 12.99 -10.62
C VAL A 123 -8.98 13.26 -9.43
N PHE A 124 -7.68 13.14 -9.65
CA PHE A 124 -6.64 13.35 -8.65
C PHE A 124 -6.26 14.84 -8.58
N VAL A 125 -6.14 15.39 -7.37
CA VAL A 125 -5.71 16.78 -7.14
C VAL A 125 -4.30 16.79 -6.53
N PRO A 126 -3.24 17.02 -7.32
CA PRO A 126 -1.87 16.88 -6.85
C PRO A 126 -1.45 17.97 -5.86
N VAL A 127 -0.47 17.65 -5.03
CA VAL A 127 0.27 18.62 -4.22
C VAL A 127 1.52 19.04 -4.99
N LEU A 128 1.49 20.23 -5.58
CA LEU A 128 2.62 20.75 -6.34
C LEU A 128 3.67 21.41 -5.42
N PRO A 129 4.97 21.35 -5.77
CA PRO A 129 6.03 21.99 -5.00
C PRO A 129 5.83 23.49 -4.77
N ASN A 130 6.54 24.07 -3.81
CA ASN A 130 6.52 25.51 -3.50
C ASN A 130 5.10 26.08 -3.27
N ASP A 131 4.19 25.25 -2.76
CA ASP A 131 2.80 25.63 -2.47
C ASP A 131 2.01 26.19 -3.66
N ILE A 132 2.39 25.79 -4.88
CA ILE A 132 1.78 26.29 -6.12
C ILE A 132 0.31 25.91 -6.22
N PHE A 133 -0.02 24.66 -5.89
CA PHE A 133 -1.37 24.13 -5.98
C PHE A 133 -1.50 22.88 -5.11
N SER A 134 -2.62 22.76 -4.41
CA SER A 134 -3.04 21.56 -3.70
C SER A 134 -4.53 21.63 -3.39
N ALA A 135 -5.17 20.49 -3.11
CA ALA A 135 -6.60 20.49 -2.76
C ALA A 135 -6.90 21.43 -1.59
N GLU A 136 -6.06 21.40 -0.54
CA GLU A 136 -6.19 22.25 0.65
C GLU A 136 -6.18 23.75 0.30
N LYS A 137 -5.21 24.17 -0.52
CA LYS A 137 -4.96 25.58 -0.84
C LYS A 137 -5.76 26.09 -2.05
N TRP A 138 -6.40 25.20 -2.81
CA TRP A 138 -7.09 25.54 -4.06
C TRP A 138 -8.18 26.60 -3.86
N ASN A 139 -7.98 27.78 -4.44
CA ASN A 139 -8.98 28.84 -4.49
C ASN A 139 -9.92 28.66 -5.67
N VAL A 140 -11.02 27.92 -5.47
CA VAL A 140 -11.98 27.55 -6.52
C VAL A 140 -12.62 28.74 -7.25
N ALA A 141 -12.62 29.95 -6.68
CA ALA A 141 -13.16 31.14 -7.34
C ALA A 141 -12.17 31.76 -8.34
N GLN A 142 -10.85 31.60 -8.12
CA GLN A 142 -9.80 32.26 -8.90
C GLN A 142 -8.98 31.28 -9.75
N GLU A 143 -8.87 30.03 -9.31
CA GLU A 143 -8.02 29.02 -9.92
C GLU A 143 -8.87 27.99 -10.66
N VAL A 144 -8.67 27.95 -11.99
CA VAL A 144 -9.24 26.94 -12.87
C VAL A 144 -8.12 26.00 -13.29
N PRO A 145 -8.11 24.75 -12.82
CA PRO A 145 -7.06 23.81 -13.15
C PRO A 145 -7.20 23.26 -14.56
N PHE A 146 -6.05 23.00 -15.18
CA PHE A 146 -5.97 22.19 -16.39
C PHE A 146 -6.21 20.71 -16.06
N VAL A 147 -6.45 19.89 -17.08
CA VAL A 147 -6.71 18.45 -16.89
C VAL A 147 -5.66 17.62 -17.58
N ALA A 148 -4.86 16.89 -16.82
CA ALA A 148 -3.83 15.98 -17.31
C ALA A 148 -4.33 14.54 -17.45
N TYR A 149 -3.79 13.82 -18.43
CA TYR A 149 -4.03 12.40 -18.67
C TYR A 149 -2.85 11.78 -19.43
N LYS A 150 -2.68 10.46 -19.34
CA LYS A 150 -1.71 9.69 -20.14
C LYS A 150 -2.29 9.34 -21.50
N SER A 151 -1.51 9.57 -22.56
CA SER A 151 -1.81 9.12 -23.92
C SER A 151 -1.58 7.61 -24.05
N LYS A 152 -1.94 7.06 -25.21
CA LYS A 152 -1.65 5.66 -25.57
C LYS A 152 -0.15 5.34 -25.56
N GLU A 153 0.68 6.33 -25.89
CA GLU A 153 2.15 6.26 -25.90
C GLU A 153 2.77 6.60 -24.53
N ASN A 154 1.99 6.57 -23.44
CA ASN A 154 2.40 6.92 -22.08
C ASN A 154 2.95 8.34 -21.93
N GLN A 155 2.59 9.27 -22.82
CA GLN A 155 2.95 10.68 -22.67
C GLN A 155 1.94 11.39 -21.78
N ILE A 156 2.41 12.25 -20.88
CA ILE A 156 1.52 13.11 -20.09
C ILE A 156 1.09 14.31 -20.94
N LEU A 157 -0.19 14.30 -21.32
CA LEU A 157 -0.86 15.41 -21.98
C LEU A 157 -1.70 16.17 -20.98
N PHE A 158 -1.99 17.44 -21.28
CA PHE A 158 -3.00 18.20 -20.55
C PHE A 158 -3.83 19.07 -21.47
N VAL A 159 -5.09 19.25 -21.11
CA VAL A 159 -6.03 20.14 -21.77
C VAL A 159 -6.14 21.44 -20.96
N ASP A 160 -5.88 22.57 -21.60
CA ASP A 160 -6.05 23.89 -20.98
C ASP A 160 -7.51 24.37 -21.03
N ASN A 161 -7.77 25.52 -20.40
CA ASN A 161 -9.13 26.08 -20.30
C ASN A 161 -9.72 26.51 -21.65
N ALA A 162 -8.89 26.68 -22.69
CA ALA A 162 -9.34 26.95 -24.04
C ALA A 162 -9.68 25.67 -24.82
N GLY A 163 -9.41 24.49 -24.25
CA GLY A 163 -9.57 23.19 -24.90
C GLY A 163 -8.36 22.78 -25.74
N LYS A 164 -7.22 23.45 -25.61
CA LYS A 164 -6.01 23.09 -26.34
C LYS A 164 -5.22 22.03 -25.57
N VAL A 165 -4.81 21.00 -26.31
CA VAL A 165 -3.95 19.93 -25.80
C VAL A 165 -2.48 20.35 -25.89
N ASN A 166 -1.75 20.18 -24.81
CA ASN A 166 -0.30 20.38 -24.75
C ASN A 166 0.33 19.19 -23.99
N THR A 167 1.67 19.11 -23.98
CA THR A 167 2.42 18.03 -23.33
C THR A 167 3.24 18.59 -22.18
N ILE A 168 3.31 17.84 -21.07
CA ILE A 168 4.30 18.05 -20.00
C ILE A 168 5.41 17.04 -20.22
N LYS A 169 6.67 17.48 -20.26
CA LYS A 169 7.77 16.55 -20.47
C LYS A 169 7.98 15.68 -19.25
N SER A 170 8.57 14.51 -19.49
CA SER A 170 8.95 13.56 -18.45
C SER A 170 10.00 14.09 -17.48
N ASN A 171 10.44 15.35 -17.49
CA ASN A 171 11.32 15.90 -16.47
C ASN A 171 10.78 17.22 -15.91
N GLU A 172 9.50 17.48 -16.12
CA GLU A 172 8.81 18.70 -15.76
C GLU A 172 7.72 18.46 -14.71
N ILE A 173 7.61 19.36 -13.74
CA ILE A 173 6.49 19.42 -12.79
C ILE A 173 5.67 20.68 -13.10
N PRO A 174 4.33 20.57 -13.23
CA PRO A 174 3.47 21.73 -13.45
C PRO A 174 3.72 22.84 -12.43
N SER A 175 3.63 24.10 -12.89
CA SER A 175 3.72 25.29 -12.04
C SER A 175 2.45 26.12 -12.07
N PHE A 176 1.32 25.45 -12.33
CA PHE A 176 -0.02 26.01 -12.47
C PHE A 176 -1.05 25.01 -11.95
N PRO A 177 -2.26 25.47 -11.57
CA PRO A 177 -3.35 24.59 -11.17
C PRO A 177 -3.63 23.49 -12.20
N ILE A 178 -3.66 22.25 -11.74
CA ILE A 178 -3.87 21.07 -12.60
C ILE A 178 -4.53 19.95 -11.80
N VAL A 179 -5.37 19.15 -12.44
CA VAL A 179 -5.90 17.89 -11.92
C VAL A 179 -5.57 16.76 -12.89
N VAL A 180 -5.50 15.52 -12.41
CA VAL A 180 -5.10 14.35 -13.20
C VAL A 180 -6.25 13.36 -13.31
N VAL A 181 -6.49 12.83 -14.52
CA VAL A 181 -7.45 11.77 -14.79
C VAL A 181 -6.71 10.44 -14.91
N LYS A 182 -6.92 9.55 -13.95
CA LYS A 182 -6.28 8.23 -13.85
C LYS A 182 -7.21 7.21 -13.19
N PRO A 183 -7.01 5.89 -13.35
CA PRO A 183 -7.67 4.92 -12.49
C PRO A 183 -7.13 5.00 -11.05
N SER A 184 -7.93 4.60 -10.06
CA SER A 184 -7.44 4.41 -8.67
C SER A 184 -6.53 3.17 -8.57
N GLU A 185 -5.48 3.29 -7.78
CA GLU A 185 -4.51 2.24 -7.44
C GLU A 185 -4.89 1.48 -6.14
N ARG A 186 -5.87 1.99 -5.39
CA ARG A 186 -6.23 1.50 -4.04
C ARG A 186 -7.64 0.91 -3.93
N VAL A 187 -8.49 1.18 -4.92
CA VAL A 187 -9.89 0.75 -4.93
C VAL A 187 -10.23 -0.04 -6.18
N ILE A 188 -10.92 -1.15 -6.00
CA ILE A 188 -11.37 -2.04 -7.08
C ILE A 188 -12.90 -2.18 -7.08
N LEU A 189 -13.47 -2.48 -8.24
CA LEU A 189 -14.90 -2.77 -8.36
C LEU A 189 -15.23 -4.08 -7.63
N ARG A 190 -16.26 -4.04 -6.76
CA ARG A 190 -16.70 -5.23 -6.03
C ARG A 190 -17.34 -6.23 -6.99
N SER A 191 -16.67 -7.35 -7.17
CA SER A 191 -17.10 -8.51 -7.94
C SER A 191 -17.30 -9.75 -7.05
N ALA A 192 -17.69 -10.88 -7.66
CA ALA A 192 -17.84 -12.15 -6.94
C ALA A 192 -16.56 -12.60 -6.21
N SER A 193 -15.38 -12.35 -6.79
CA SER A 193 -14.08 -12.69 -6.18
C SER A 193 -13.71 -11.80 -4.98
N THR A 194 -14.32 -10.63 -4.86
CA THR A 194 -14.09 -9.65 -3.77
C THR A 194 -15.21 -9.65 -2.72
N ARG A 195 -16.11 -10.64 -2.71
CA ARG A 195 -17.22 -10.67 -1.74
C ARG A 195 -16.78 -10.86 -0.30
N ASN A 196 -15.60 -11.46 -0.09
CA ASN A 196 -15.06 -11.80 1.23
C ASN A 196 -14.43 -10.60 1.97
N PHE A 197 -14.30 -9.43 1.33
CA PHE A 197 -13.84 -8.22 2.03
C PHE A 197 -14.87 -7.80 3.11
N LYS A 198 -14.34 -7.28 4.23
CA LYS A 198 -15.16 -6.75 5.33
C LYS A 198 -16.09 -5.64 4.79
N GLU A 199 -17.36 -5.64 5.20
CA GLU A 199 -18.34 -4.61 4.78
C GLU A 199 -17.91 -3.17 5.12
N ALA A 200 -17.07 -2.99 6.16
CA ALA A 200 -16.48 -1.70 6.51
C ALA A 200 -15.58 -1.10 5.40
N ASN A 201 -15.06 -1.93 4.50
CA ASN A 201 -14.22 -1.51 3.37
C ASN A 201 -15.01 -1.26 2.09
N VAL A 202 -16.34 -1.37 2.13
CA VAL A 202 -17.21 -1.18 0.95
C VAL A 202 -17.64 0.28 0.83
N VAL A 203 -17.34 0.89 -0.32
CA VAL A 203 -17.82 2.23 -0.69
C VAL A 203 -18.91 2.08 -1.76
N ARG A 204 -20.06 2.74 -1.56
CA ARG A 204 -21.25 2.55 -2.40
C ARG A 204 -21.52 3.79 -3.24
N ALA A 205 -21.60 3.60 -4.55
CA ALA A 205 -22.07 4.63 -5.47
C ALA A 205 -23.60 4.67 -5.51
N GLU A 206 -24.18 5.83 -5.84
CA GLU A 206 -25.63 6.01 -5.92
C GLU A 206 -26.28 5.14 -7.01
N ASN A 207 -25.53 4.79 -8.05
CA ASN A 207 -25.98 3.92 -9.14
C ASN A 207 -25.98 2.41 -8.77
N GLY A 208 -25.68 2.06 -7.52
CA GLY A 208 -25.67 0.69 -7.02
C GLY A 208 -24.36 -0.07 -7.23
N LEU A 209 -23.35 0.53 -7.87
CA LEU A 209 -22.02 -0.05 -7.91
C LEU A 209 -21.37 0.01 -6.52
N ASN A 210 -20.68 -1.06 -6.18
CA ASN A 210 -19.94 -1.17 -4.93
C ASN A 210 -18.46 -1.26 -5.25
N PHE A 211 -17.66 -0.55 -4.49
CA PHE A 211 -16.21 -0.56 -4.57
C PHE A 211 -15.65 -1.06 -3.26
N VAL A 212 -14.45 -1.65 -3.29
CA VAL A 212 -13.74 -2.09 -2.09
C VAL A 212 -12.31 -1.60 -2.12
N PHE A 213 -11.79 -1.20 -0.96
CA PHE A 213 -10.35 -1.00 -0.80
C PHE A 213 -9.63 -2.34 -0.92
N GLU A 214 -8.55 -2.38 -1.69
CA GLU A 214 -7.76 -3.60 -1.88
C GLU A 214 -7.10 -4.06 -0.58
N TYR A 215 -6.70 -3.10 0.26
CA TYR A 215 -6.18 -3.31 1.62
C TYR A 215 -6.95 -2.44 2.62
N GLU A 216 -7.17 -2.97 3.83
CA GLU A 216 -7.87 -2.23 4.90
C GLU A 216 -7.10 -0.97 5.31
N GLU A 217 -5.76 -1.01 5.23
CA GLU A 217 -4.88 0.12 5.51
C GLU A 217 -5.10 1.30 4.57
N PHE A 218 -5.68 1.10 3.39
CA PHE A 218 -6.06 2.19 2.47
C PHE A 218 -7.43 2.80 2.79
N ASN A 219 -8.21 2.22 3.70
CA ASN A 219 -9.51 2.78 4.07
C ASN A 219 -9.35 3.95 5.05
N ASN A 220 -9.41 5.19 4.55
CA ASN A 220 -9.41 6.39 5.40
C ASN A 220 -10.82 6.86 5.81
N LEU A 221 -11.88 6.14 5.40
CA LEU A 221 -13.26 6.48 5.76
C LEU A 221 -13.65 6.03 7.17
N THR A 222 -13.10 4.90 7.61
CA THR A 222 -13.58 4.18 8.81
C THR A 222 -12.65 4.28 10.00
N LYS A 223 -11.44 4.83 9.86
CA LYS A 223 -10.50 4.97 10.99
C LYS A 223 -11.18 5.69 12.15
N VAL A 224 -11.58 4.89 13.14
CA VAL A 224 -12.05 5.36 14.43
C VAL A 224 -10.86 6.06 15.04
N LYS A 225 -11.02 7.36 15.26
CA LYS A 225 -10.05 8.17 15.96
C LYS A 225 -9.91 7.60 17.37
N THR A 226 -8.96 6.73 17.59
CA THR A 226 -8.32 6.67 18.89
C THR A 226 -7.88 8.10 19.16
N ARG A 227 -8.36 8.67 20.27
CA ARG A 227 -7.76 9.87 20.83
C ARG A 227 -6.33 9.48 21.20
N VAL A 228 -5.42 9.50 20.24
CA VAL A 228 -4.02 9.66 20.57
C VAL A 228 -3.98 11.05 21.18
N SER A 229 -3.96 11.11 22.50
CA SER A 229 -3.65 12.35 23.19
C SER A 229 -2.34 12.83 22.57
N PRO A 230 -2.18 14.12 22.21
CA PRO A 230 -0.95 14.68 21.65
C PRO A 230 0.33 14.43 22.48
N LEU A 231 0.22 13.71 23.60
CA LEU A 231 1.19 13.51 24.67
C LEU A 231 1.73 12.08 24.82
N ASP A 232 1.20 11.03 24.17
CA ASP A 232 1.39 9.64 24.70
C ASP A 232 2.32 8.67 23.95
N ILE A 233 3.15 9.11 23.00
CA ILE A 233 4.24 8.26 22.47
C ILE A 233 5.27 7.87 23.57
N PRO A 234 5.63 8.72 24.55
CA PRO A 234 6.50 8.29 25.66
C PRO A 234 5.89 7.16 26.51
N THR A 235 4.57 7.17 26.73
CA THR A 235 3.89 6.15 27.53
C THR A 235 3.89 4.80 26.83
N GLN A 236 3.59 4.78 25.53
CA GLN A 236 3.59 3.54 24.73
C GLN A 236 4.99 2.93 24.60
N LEU A 237 6.04 3.77 24.59
CA LEU A 237 7.43 3.33 24.48
C LEU A 237 8.05 2.88 25.81
N GLN A 238 7.43 3.20 26.97
CA GLN A 238 7.99 2.92 28.29
C GLN A 238 8.39 1.45 28.46
N LYS A 239 7.54 0.51 27.99
CA LYS A 239 7.81 -0.92 28.11
C LYS A 239 9.08 -1.34 27.36
N VAL A 240 9.39 -0.71 26.23
CA VAL A 240 10.60 -0.98 25.44
C VAL A 240 11.85 -0.47 26.15
N PHE A 241 11.79 0.73 26.76
CA PHE A 241 12.91 1.27 27.54
C PHE A 241 13.15 0.48 28.83
N ASP A 242 12.10 0.04 29.52
CA ASP A 242 12.21 -0.87 30.65
C ASP A 242 12.84 -2.21 30.21
N ALA A 243 12.45 -2.74 29.06
CA ALA A 243 13.03 -3.94 28.49
C ALA A 243 14.55 -3.82 28.30
N LYS A 244 15.02 -2.68 27.77
CA LYS A 244 16.46 -2.40 27.61
C LYS A 244 17.18 -2.39 28.95
N LYS A 245 16.61 -1.75 29.96
CA LYS A 245 17.19 -1.72 31.31
C LYS A 245 17.33 -3.13 31.90
N PHE A 246 16.30 -3.97 31.79
CA PHE A 246 16.38 -5.35 32.28
C PHE A 246 17.33 -6.22 31.46
N ALA A 247 17.38 -6.04 30.14
CA ALA A 247 18.35 -6.72 29.27
C ALA A 247 19.79 -6.40 29.68
N ASP A 248 20.11 -5.12 29.92
CA ASP A 248 21.46 -4.70 30.33
C ASP A 248 21.83 -5.20 31.73
N GLN A 249 20.90 -5.14 32.68
CA GLN A 249 21.15 -5.52 34.07
C GLN A 249 21.23 -7.04 34.25
N ASN A 250 20.36 -7.78 33.57
CA ASN A 250 20.13 -9.20 33.85
C ASN A 250 20.56 -10.12 32.70
N GLY A 251 21.01 -9.57 31.57
CA GLY A 251 21.49 -10.34 30.43
C GLY A 251 20.41 -11.17 29.73
N ILE A 252 19.16 -10.70 29.77
CA ILE A 252 17.99 -11.28 29.09
C ILE A 252 17.81 -10.67 27.68
N TRP A 253 16.93 -11.22 26.84
CA TRP A 253 16.51 -10.49 25.63
C TRP A 253 15.41 -9.48 25.96
N GLN A 254 15.38 -8.35 25.27
CA GLN A 254 14.36 -7.32 25.50
C GLN A 254 12.94 -7.88 25.29
N ARG A 255 12.77 -8.73 24.28
CA ARG A 255 11.48 -9.37 23.98
C ARG A 255 11.03 -10.40 25.02
N ASP A 256 11.94 -10.94 25.85
CA ASP A 256 11.55 -11.75 27.01
C ASP A 256 10.71 -10.91 28.00
N TYR A 257 11.11 -9.66 28.24
CA TYR A 257 10.33 -8.74 29.08
C TYR A 257 9.08 -8.23 28.36
N VAL A 258 9.20 -7.84 27.09
CA VAL A 258 8.06 -7.27 26.37
C VAL A 258 6.89 -8.25 26.25
N TYR A 259 7.16 -9.46 25.75
CA TYR A 259 6.12 -10.46 25.44
C TYR A 259 5.79 -11.41 26.59
N TYR A 260 6.67 -11.54 27.59
CA TYR A 260 6.47 -12.51 28.68
C TYR A 260 6.67 -11.90 30.08
N ASN A 261 6.96 -10.60 30.21
CA ASN A 261 7.27 -9.94 31.50
C ASN A 261 8.41 -10.62 32.28
N ILE A 262 9.31 -11.35 31.61
CA ILE A 262 10.47 -11.98 32.24
C ILE A 262 11.54 -10.92 32.46
N MET A 263 11.90 -10.68 33.73
CA MET A 263 12.92 -9.67 34.09
C MET A 263 14.27 -10.30 34.42
N THR A 264 14.33 -11.58 34.77
CA THR A 264 15.54 -12.28 35.25
C THR A 264 15.80 -13.55 34.45
N LYS A 265 17.04 -14.07 34.50
CA LYS A 265 17.44 -15.27 33.74
C LYS A 265 16.56 -16.50 34.04
N ASP A 266 16.25 -16.72 35.31
CA ASP A 266 15.43 -17.85 35.78
C ASP A 266 13.94 -17.50 35.92
N GLY A 267 13.52 -16.34 35.39
CA GLY A 267 12.13 -15.90 35.46
C GLY A 267 11.22 -16.74 34.56
N LYS A 268 9.92 -16.72 34.86
CA LYS A 268 8.87 -17.34 34.05
C LYS A 268 7.77 -16.34 33.76
N GLY A 269 7.07 -16.51 32.64
CA GLY A 269 6.18 -15.49 32.13
C GLY A 269 5.07 -15.99 31.22
N VAL A 270 3.88 -15.41 31.38
CA VAL A 270 2.72 -15.64 30.50
C VAL A 270 2.80 -14.71 29.29
N PHE A 271 2.44 -15.22 28.12
CA PHE A 271 2.39 -14.45 26.89
C PHE A 271 1.43 -13.25 26.98
N GLN A 272 1.92 -12.07 26.58
CA GLN A 272 1.17 -10.82 26.56
C GLN A 272 0.44 -10.67 25.21
N LYS A 273 -0.88 -10.93 25.21
CA LYS A 273 -1.71 -11.00 24.00
C LYS A 273 -2.02 -9.64 23.34
N ASN A 274 -1.71 -8.54 23.99
CA ASN A 274 -2.05 -7.19 23.52
C ASN A 274 -0.85 -6.46 22.91
N ILE A 275 0.21 -7.16 22.50
CA ILE A 275 1.44 -6.54 21.98
C ILE A 275 1.70 -7.07 20.58
N SER A 276 1.97 -6.15 19.66
CA SER A 276 2.27 -6.47 18.26
C SER A 276 3.58 -5.80 17.83
N GLU A 277 4.42 -6.50 17.07
CA GLU A 277 5.55 -5.89 16.39
C GLU A 277 5.00 -4.93 15.32
N CYS A 278 5.44 -3.68 15.34
CA CYS A 278 4.96 -2.63 14.46
C CYS A 278 6.08 -2.07 13.59
N VAL A 279 5.76 -1.68 12.35
CA VAL A 279 6.62 -0.77 11.58
C VAL A 279 6.43 0.64 12.12
N TYR A 280 7.51 1.20 12.65
CA TYR A 280 7.57 2.56 13.19
C TYR A 280 8.05 3.58 12.16
N PHE A 281 9.04 3.20 11.35
CA PHE A 281 9.51 4.01 10.23
C PHE A 281 9.92 3.12 9.05
N LEU A 282 9.87 3.72 7.86
CA LEU A 282 10.49 3.23 6.64
C LEU A 282 11.48 4.28 6.12
N GLU A 283 12.69 3.87 5.77
CA GLU A 283 13.69 4.72 5.13
C GLU A 283 14.23 4.00 3.92
N LEU A 284 14.02 4.51 2.71
CA LEU A 284 14.67 3.98 1.53
C LEU A 284 16.18 4.29 1.58
N THR A 285 17.01 3.41 1.03
CA THR A 285 18.47 3.54 1.07
C THR A 285 19.07 3.35 -0.32
N GLY A 286 20.08 4.15 -0.62
CA GLY A 286 20.78 4.10 -1.90
C GLY A 286 21.12 5.50 -2.40
N ILE A 287 21.46 5.57 -3.68
CA ILE A 287 21.67 6.85 -4.37
C ILE A 287 20.29 7.46 -4.65
N PRO A 288 19.97 8.69 -4.18
CA PRO A 288 18.63 9.26 -4.28
C PRO A 288 18.01 9.22 -5.67
N ASP A 289 18.76 9.63 -6.71
CA ASP A 289 18.26 9.60 -8.09
C ASP A 289 17.95 8.18 -8.58
N VAL A 290 18.76 7.19 -8.20
CA VAL A 290 18.56 5.79 -8.59
C VAL A 290 17.35 5.21 -7.88
N VAL A 291 17.24 5.43 -6.58
CA VAL A 291 16.09 4.96 -5.79
C VAL A 291 14.80 5.58 -6.30
N TYR A 292 14.78 6.89 -6.52
CA TYR A 292 13.61 7.57 -7.06
C TYR A 292 13.22 7.05 -8.43
N HIS A 293 14.20 6.78 -9.30
CA HIS A 293 13.98 6.23 -10.63
C HIS A 293 13.34 4.84 -10.57
N ASN A 294 13.91 3.94 -9.77
CA ASN A 294 13.54 2.53 -9.62
C ASN A 294 12.23 2.27 -8.86
N ILE A 295 11.57 3.30 -8.33
CA ILE A 295 10.25 3.10 -7.71
C ILE A 295 9.18 3.97 -8.38
N SER A 296 9.59 4.77 -9.36
CA SER A 296 8.69 5.66 -10.11
C SER A 296 8.50 5.18 -11.55
N ASP A 297 9.20 4.13 -11.95
CA ASP A 297 9.14 3.46 -13.25
C ASP A 297 7.95 2.51 -13.33
N GLN A 298 6.78 3.10 -13.48
CA GLN A 298 5.56 2.34 -13.72
C GLN A 298 5.63 1.67 -15.11
N GLY A 299 6.03 0.39 -15.15
CA GLY A 299 5.76 -0.51 -16.29
C GLY A 299 6.92 -0.90 -17.20
N ASP A 300 8.15 -1.07 -16.70
CA ASP A 300 9.19 -1.86 -17.39
C ASP A 300 9.56 -3.07 -16.50
N ASP A 301 9.18 -4.29 -16.92
CA ASP A 301 9.61 -5.65 -16.49
C ASP A 301 10.14 -5.84 -15.04
N PRO A 302 9.62 -6.78 -14.22
CA PRO A 302 10.00 -6.97 -12.81
C PRO A 302 11.51 -6.92 -12.58
N HIS A 303 11.95 -5.90 -11.86
CA HIS A 303 13.35 -5.76 -11.51
C HIS A 303 13.65 -6.49 -10.20
N HIS A 304 14.02 -7.76 -10.28
CA HIS A 304 14.69 -8.43 -9.15
C HIS A 304 16.12 -7.87 -9.02
N TYR A 305 16.29 -6.85 -8.19
CA TYR A 305 17.61 -6.24 -8.00
C TYR A 305 18.47 -7.08 -7.03
N ASP A 306 19.26 -8.00 -7.58
CA ASP A 306 20.28 -8.75 -6.82
C ASP A 306 21.29 -7.82 -6.13
N LYS A 307 21.56 -6.64 -6.71
CA LYS A 307 22.44 -5.57 -6.20
C LYS A 307 21.99 -4.20 -6.70
N GLN A 308 22.22 -3.15 -5.90
CA GLN A 308 21.93 -1.77 -6.31
C GLN A 308 22.64 -1.47 -7.65
N PRO A 309 21.96 -0.87 -8.64
CA PRO A 309 22.56 -0.53 -9.92
C PRO A 309 23.81 0.34 -9.72
N GLN A 310 24.94 -0.08 -10.30
CA GLN A 310 26.13 0.79 -10.36
C GLN A 310 25.89 1.88 -11.40
N SER A 311 25.78 3.13 -10.94
CA SER A 311 25.75 4.30 -11.82
C SER A 311 26.99 4.34 -12.70
N THR A 312 26.81 4.23 -14.02
CA THR A 312 27.76 4.81 -14.97
C THR A 312 27.43 6.30 -15.11
N ARG A 313 28.48 7.11 -15.25
CA ARG A 313 28.42 8.57 -15.33
C ARG A 313 27.68 9.11 -16.57
N ASP A 314 27.34 8.23 -17.51
CA ASP A 314 26.81 8.57 -18.81
C ASP A 314 25.28 8.37 -18.83
N HIS A 315 24.58 9.38 -18.30
CA HIS A 315 23.15 9.69 -18.51
C HIS A 315 22.09 8.70 -17.98
N PRO A 316 21.66 8.78 -16.71
CA PRO A 316 20.24 8.61 -16.43
C PRO A 316 19.56 9.93 -16.84
N VAL A 317 18.92 9.96 -18.01
CA VAL A 317 17.84 10.94 -18.20
C VAL A 317 16.87 10.68 -17.06
N PRO A 318 16.52 11.65 -16.19
CA PRO A 318 15.51 11.42 -15.18
C PRO A 318 14.21 11.02 -15.91
N ARG A 319 13.87 9.73 -15.94
CA ARG A 319 12.49 9.31 -16.17
C ARG A 319 11.69 9.75 -14.94
N GLY A 320 10.45 10.14 -15.19
CA GLY A 320 10.05 11.48 -14.80
C GLY A 320 9.57 11.72 -13.39
N PRO A 321 9.32 13.00 -13.05
CA PRO A 321 8.64 13.37 -11.82
C PRO A 321 7.17 12.96 -11.80
N GLU A 322 6.76 12.00 -12.64
CA GLU A 322 5.40 11.45 -12.71
C GLU A 322 4.99 10.88 -11.36
N GLY A 323 5.89 10.11 -10.72
CA GLY A 323 5.69 9.64 -9.35
C GLY A 323 5.45 10.76 -8.35
N TYR A 324 6.00 11.95 -8.58
CA TYR A 324 5.91 13.07 -7.64
C TYR A 324 4.59 13.85 -7.71
N TRP A 325 3.95 13.94 -8.88
CA TRP A 325 2.75 14.79 -9.04
C TRP A 325 1.63 14.16 -9.87
N TYR A 326 1.90 13.14 -10.69
CA TYR A 326 0.90 12.52 -11.56
C TYR A 326 0.29 11.28 -10.92
N ASN A 327 1.13 10.38 -10.38
CA ASN A 327 0.69 9.07 -9.88
C ASN A 327 0.04 9.14 -8.50
N GLY A 328 0.40 10.12 -7.67
CA GLY A 328 -0.10 10.23 -6.30
C GLY A 328 0.85 9.65 -5.27
N ASN A 329 0.32 9.14 -4.17
CA ASN A 329 1.10 8.48 -3.13
C ASN A 329 1.63 7.11 -3.60
N TYR A 330 2.84 6.73 -3.18
CA TYR A 330 3.39 5.38 -3.39
C TYR A 330 2.68 4.35 -2.50
N GLU A 331 2.64 3.10 -2.96
CA GLU A 331 2.00 1.97 -2.27
C GLU A 331 3.03 0.91 -1.87
N PHE A 332 3.43 0.90 -0.60
CA PHE A 332 4.32 -0.13 -0.08
C PHE A 332 3.53 -1.28 0.54
N LEU A 333 3.68 -2.49 -0.01
CA LEU A 333 3.20 -3.72 0.63
C LEU A 333 4.24 -4.25 1.60
N VAL A 334 3.84 -4.43 2.86
CA VAL A 334 4.62 -5.07 3.91
C VAL A 334 4.17 -6.52 4.03
N LYS A 335 4.99 -7.44 3.52
CA LYS A 335 4.74 -8.89 3.59
C LYS A 335 5.51 -9.48 4.75
N THR A 336 4.78 -10.05 5.70
CA THR A 336 5.35 -10.72 6.87
C THR A 336 5.09 -12.22 6.76
N TYR A 337 6.14 -13.02 6.94
CA TYR A 337 6.05 -14.47 6.90
C TYR A 337 6.20 -15.04 8.31
N VAL A 338 5.09 -15.51 8.88
CA VAL A 338 5.02 -16.02 10.25
C VAL A 338 4.91 -17.55 10.21
N SER A 339 6.03 -18.23 10.48
CA SER A 339 6.06 -19.69 10.53
C SER A 339 5.52 -20.21 11.86
N ASN A 340 4.65 -21.20 11.81
CA ASN A 340 4.02 -21.80 12.98
C ASN A 340 4.42 -23.27 13.20
N LYS A 341 4.12 -23.81 14.39
CA LYS A 341 4.43 -25.20 14.78
C LYS A 341 3.72 -26.28 13.95
N ASN A 342 2.67 -25.94 13.19
CA ASN A 342 2.04 -26.87 12.23
C ASN A 342 2.82 -26.96 10.91
N LEU A 343 4.02 -26.37 10.84
CA LEU A 343 4.92 -26.40 9.69
C LEU A 343 4.37 -25.68 8.45
N VAL A 344 3.49 -24.70 8.69
CA VAL A 344 2.98 -23.76 7.69
C VAL A 344 3.45 -22.35 8.05
N SER A 345 3.75 -21.53 7.05
CA SER A 345 3.97 -20.10 7.24
C SER A 345 2.83 -19.31 6.63
N ASP A 346 2.23 -18.45 7.46
CA ASP A 346 1.20 -17.51 7.01
C ASP A 346 1.87 -16.29 6.36
N GLU A 347 1.41 -15.90 5.17
CA GLU A 347 1.76 -14.64 4.53
C GLU A 347 0.74 -13.57 4.96
N ILE A 348 1.19 -12.61 5.74
CA ILE A 348 0.39 -11.46 6.17
C ILE A 348 0.83 -10.28 5.29
N ILE A 349 -0.09 -9.74 4.50
CA ILE A 349 0.15 -8.57 3.65
C ILE A 349 -0.58 -7.37 4.24
N LYS A 350 0.15 -6.29 4.49
CA LYS A 350 -0.37 -4.99 4.87
C LYS A 350 0.13 -3.93 3.91
N ALA A 351 -0.49 -2.76 3.89
CA ALA A 351 -0.09 -1.67 3.01
C ALA A 351 0.24 -0.38 3.75
N ILE A 352 1.15 0.42 3.19
CA ILE A 352 1.49 1.78 3.61
C ILE A 352 1.34 2.69 2.40
N SER A 353 0.58 3.77 2.54
CA SER A 353 0.49 4.85 1.54
C SER A 353 1.40 6.00 1.97
N ILE A 354 2.35 6.41 1.13
CA ILE A 354 3.31 7.47 1.47
C ILE A 354 3.36 8.53 0.35
N PRO A 355 3.17 9.81 0.67
CA PRO A 355 3.33 10.87 -0.32
C PRO A 355 4.77 11.02 -0.81
N PRO A 356 5.00 11.34 -2.10
CA PRO A 356 6.35 11.46 -2.66
C PRO A 356 7.22 12.52 -1.97
N TYR A 357 6.61 13.62 -1.52
CA TYR A 357 7.31 14.70 -0.83
C TYR A 357 7.76 14.34 0.59
N ASP A 358 7.20 13.29 1.19
CA ASP A 358 7.62 12.75 2.48
C ASP A 358 8.76 11.74 2.34
N LEU A 359 9.00 11.21 1.12
CA LEU A 359 10.13 10.33 0.80
C LEU A 359 11.30 11.07 0.16
N PHE A 360 11.04 12.08 -0.68
CA PHE A 360 12.06 12.71 -1.52
C PHE A 360 12.04 14.23 -1.44
N GLU A 361 13.23 14.82 -1.45
CA GLU A 361 13.42 16.25 -1.76
C GLU A 361 13.99 16.38 -3.17
N LEU A 362 13.25 17.04 -4.07
CA LEU A 362 13.69 17.26 -5.45
C LEU A 362 14.56 18.51 -5.60
N ASP A 363 15.48 18.47 -6.58
CA ASP A 363 16.19 19.65 -7.08
C ASP A 363 15.41 20.27 -8.25
N LEU A 364 14.80 21.43 -8.01
CA LEU A 364 13.88 22.07 -8.95
C LEU A 364 14.47 23.37 -9.51
N GLN A 365 14.48 23.49 -10.84
CA GLN A 365 14.88 24.70 -11.56
C GLN A 365 13.65 25.39 -12.17
N ALA A 366 13.41 26.65 -11.78
CA ALA A 366 12.40 27.50 -12.43
C ALA A 366 12.83 27.86 -13.86
N GLN A 367 11.91 27.78 -14.81
CA GLN A 367 12.16 28.06 -16.24
C GLN A 367 11.57 29.38 -16.74
N GLY A 368 10.95 30.16 -15.85
CA GLY A 368 10.23 31.40 -16.18
C GLY A 368 8.86 31.43 -15.52
N ASN A 369 8.14 32.54 -15.70
CA ASN A 369 6.84 32.70 -15.08
C ASN A 369 5.82 31.74 -15.72
N ARG A 370 5.13 30.93 -14.92
CA ARG A 370 4.13 29.93 -15.35
C ARG A 370 4.64 28.83 -16.29
N MET A 371 5.97 28.63 -16.35
CA MET A 371 6.58 27.49 -17.03
C MET A 371 6.77 26.35 -16.03
N PRO A 372 6.53 25.08 -16.40
CA PRO A 372 6.82 23.95 -15.52
C PRO A 372 8.23 24.02 -14.91
N TYR A 373 8.38 23.51 -13.68
CA TYR A 373 9.69 23.35 -13.07
C TYR A 373 10.43 22.21 -13.74
N LEU A 374 11.69 22.41 -14.05
CA LEU A 374 12.58 21.35 -14.51
C LEU A 374 13.18 20.62 -13.30
N VAL A 375 13.04 19.31 -13.27
CA VAL A 375 13.65 18.46 -12.24
C VAL A 375 15.08 18.12 -12.66
N LYS A 376 16.04 18.52 -11.82
CA LYS A 376 17.48 18.28 -12.03
C LYS A 376 17.97 16.98 -11.42
N GLY A 377 17.25 16.48 -10.43
CA GLY A 377 17.55 15.26 -9.71
C GLY A 377 16.87 15.27 -8.34
N VAL A 378 17.31 14.36 -7.48
CA VAL A 378 16.82 14.19 -6.12
C VAL A 378 17.94 14.56 -5.15
N LYS A 379 17.68 15.57 -4.31
CA LYS A 379 18.66 16.04 -3.32
C LYS A 379 18.89 15.03 -2.21
N SER A 380 17.81 14.43 -1.71
CA SER A 380 17.87 13.50 -0.59
C SER A 380 16.63 12.62 -0.49
N ILE A 381 16.85 11.43 0.09
CA ILE A 381 15.80 10.55 0.61
C ILE A 381 15.57 10.90 2.08
N LYS A 382 14.31 10.86 2.51
CA LYS A 382 13.86 11.13 3.87
C LYS A 382 13.44 9.82 4.54
N ARG A 383 13.66 9.73 5.84
CA ARG A 383 13.04 8.69 6.67
C ARG A 383 11.59 9.09 6.94
N TYR A 384 10.66 8.20 6.63
CA TYR A 384 9.24 8.38 6.89
C TYR A 384 8.84 7.67 8.18
N TYR A 385 8.44 8.45 9.18
CA TYR A 385 7.85 7.94 10.42
C TYR A 385 6.34 7.78 10.23
N LEU A 386 5.82 6.59 10.49
CA LEU A 386 4.39 6.34 10.35
C LEU A 386 3.64 7.14 11.43
N PRO A 387 2.64 7.97 11.07
CA PRO A 387 1.85 8.71 12.06
C PRO A 387 1.17 7.78 13.08
N GLU A 388 0.81 6.58 12.63
CA GLU A 388 0.34 5.47 13.43
C GLU A 388 1.18 4.24 13.06
N PRO A 389 2.02 3.71 13.97
CA PRO A 389 2.85 2.54 13.68
C PRO A 389 2.00 1.37 13.18
N LEU A 390 2.44 0.72 12.10
CA LEU A 390 1.68 -0.34 11.45
C LEU A 390 1.88 -1.68 12.18
N PRO A 391 0.90 -2.22 12.91
CA PRO A 391 1.04 -3.52 13.56
C PRO A 391 1.15 -4.62 12.52
N LEU A 392 2.07 -5.57 12.69
CA LEU A 392 2.31 -6.66 11.74
C LEU A 392 1.86 -8.02 12.31
N PHE A 393 2.40 -8.40 13.47
CA PHE A 393 2.19 -9.72 14.06
C PHE A 393 2.49 -9.73 15.57
N ASP A 394 1.90 -10.68 16.27
CA ASP A 394 2.13 -10.90 17.70
C ASP A 394 3.12 -12.05 17.88
N TRP A 395 4.17 -11.85 18.67
CA TRP A 395 5.31 -12.78 18.70
C TRP A 395 5.22 -13.83 19.81
N ASN A 396 4.19 -14.67 19.77
CA ASN A 396 4.13 -15.85 20.65
C ASN A 396 5.12 -16.93 20.18
N ILE A 397 6.36 -16.91 20.68
CA ILE A 397 7.38 -17.91 20.31
C ILE A 397 7.10 -19.31 20.90
N GLU A 398 6.01 -19.47 21.63
CA GLU A 398 5.45 -20.80 21.87
C GLU A 398 4.98 -21.40 20.55
N ASP A 399 4.23 -20.67 19.74
CA ASP A 399 3.58 -21.23 18.55
C ASP A 399 4.27 -20.82 17.24
N TYR A 400 5.02 -19.72 17.27
CA TYR A 400 5.67 -19.12 16.12
C TYR A 400 7.20 -19.22 16.17
N SER A 401 7.82 -19.09 15.02
CA SER A 401 9.26 -19.11 14.86
C SER A 401 9.95 -17.96 15.60
N THR A 402 11.20 -18.19 15.98
CA THR A 402 12.07 -17.20 16.65
C THR A 402 12.69 -16.18 15.69
N SER A 403 12.44 -16.34 14.39
CA SER A 403 12.84 -15.42 13.32
C SER A 403 11.65 -15.19 12.40
N ILE A 404 11.45 -13.94 11.99
CA ILE A 404 10.39 -13.50 11.10
C ILE A 404 11.02 -12.76 9.93
N LYS A 405 10.55 -13.10 8.73
CA LYS A 405 10.96 -12.45 7.50
C LYS A 405 9.95 -11.37 7.14
N ILE A 406 10.45 -10.17 6.85
CA ILE A 406 9.64 -9.04 6.36
C ILE A 406 10.19 -8.65 4.99
N SER A 407 9.30 -8.48 4.03
CA SER A 407 9.60 -8.01 2.67
C SER A 407 8.79 -6.75 2.38
N ILE A 408 9.41 -5.78 1.71
CA ILE A 408 8.74 -4.57 1.24
C ILE A 408 8.71 -4.59 -0.27
N ILE A 409 7.55 -4.29 -0.83
CA ILE A 409 7.34 -4.17 -2.27
C ILE A 409 6.72 -2.79 -2.53
N GLU A 410 7.26 -2.05 -3.48
CA GLU A 410 6.53 -0.92 -4.07
C GLU A 410 5.64 -1.49 -5.17
N LYS A 411 4.34 -1.24 -5.09
CA LYS A 411 3.33 -1.96 -5.88
C LYS A 411 2.87 -1.14 -7.09
N ASP A 412 3.28 -1.61 -8.28
CA ASP A 412 2.67 -1.21 -9.55
C ASP A 412 1.34 -1.94 -9.92
N LEU A 413 0.80 -1.60 -11.11
CA LEU A 413 -0.45 -2.17 -11.66
C LEU A 413 -0.35 -3.68 -11.95
N GLN A 414 -1.53 -4.34 -11.95
CA GLN A 414 -1.69 -5.73 -11.50
C GLN A 414 -1.36 -6.85 -12.52
N THR A 415 -0.47 -7.77 -12.12
CA THR A 415 -0.61 -9.24 -12.26
C THR A 415 0.13 -9.93 -11.11
N THR A 416 -0.46 -10.96 -10.48
CA THR A 416 0.18 -11.72 -9.40
C THR A 416 0.46 -13.16 -9.79
N THR A 417 1.54 -13.75 -9.27
CA THR A 417 1.80 -15.19 -9.30
C THR A 417 1.99 -15.71 -7.87
N GLN A 418 1.85 -17.02 -7.66
CA GLN A 418 2.06 -17.65 -6.37
C GLN A 418 3.09 -18.77 -6.51
N ASN A 419 4.05 -18.80 -5.59
CA ASN A 419 5.09 -19.83 -5.52
C ASN A 419 5.18 -20.40 -4.11
N VAL A 420 5.56 -21.67 -3.98
CA VAL A 420 5.78 -22.30 -2.67
C VAL A 420 7.28 -22.40 -2.42
N VAL A 421 7.74 -21.85 -1.29
CA VAL A 421 9.15 -21.85 -0.87
C VAL A 421 9.27 -22.60 0.46
N GLU A 422 10.28 -23.47 0.57
CA GLU A 422 10.63 -24.12 1.84
C GLU A 422 11.76 -23.38 2.55
N THR A 423 11.55 -23.03 3.81
CA THR A 423 12.57 -22.39 4.66
C THR A 423 12.79 -23.21 5.94
N THR A 424 14.03 -23.33 6.40
CA THR A 424 14.33 -23.94 7.71
C THR A 424 14.29 -22.87 8.79
N THR A 425 13.44 -23.03 9.80
CA THR A 425 13.27 -22.04 10.88
C THR A 425 13.40 -22.68 12.26
N THR A 426 13.71 -21.85 13.26
CA THR A 426 13.98 -22.29 14.64
C THR A 426 12.82 -21.97 15.59
N PHE A 427 12.42 -22.95 16.41
CA PHE A 427 11.38 -22.83 17.42
C PHE A 427 11.95 -23.02 18.84
N ALA A 428 11.41 -22.27 19.78
CA ALA A 428 11.74 -22.37 21.20
C ALA A 428 11.02 -23.56 21.86
N THR A 429 11.67 -24.20 22.83
CA THR A 429 11.10 -25.36 23.55
C THR A 429 10.96 -25.16 25.05
N ASN A 430 11.39 -24.00 25.59
CA ASN A 430 11.35 -23.71 27.02
C ASN A 430 9.99 -23.22 27.50
N PHE A 431 8.96 -24.04 27.30
CA PHE A 431 7.61 -23.78 27.76
C PHE A 431 7.09 -24.93 28.60
N ASP A 432 6.48 -24.62 29.74
CA ASP A 432 5.92 -25.62 30.65
C ASP A 432 4.61 -25.12 31.27
N PHE A 433 3.79 -26.03 31.78
CA PHE A 433 2.54 -25.68 32.45
C PHE A 433 2.80 -25.21 33.88
N ASP A 434 2.30 -24.03 34.23
CA ASP A 434 2.42 -23.50 35.58
C ASP A 434 1.14 -23.75 36.39
N LEU A 435 1.22 -24.63 37.40
CA LEU A 435 0.08 -24.95 38.26
C LEU A 435 -0.46 -23.75 39.06
N GLY A 436 0.36 -22.73 39.32
CA GLY A 436 -0.05 -21.55 40.08
C GLY A 436 -0.78 -20.50 39.24
N LEU A 437 -0.49 -20.45 37.94
CA LEU A 437 -1.14 -19.54 36.98
C LEU A 437 -2.20 -20.23 36.14
N GLU A 438 -2.31 -21.57 36.23
CA GLU A 438 -3.21 -22.42 35.44
C GLU A 438 -3.06 -22.22 33.91
N GLU A 439 -1.89 -21.77 33.48
CA GLU A 439 -1.58 -21.48 32.07
C GLU A 439 -0.18 -21.95 31.73
N LYS A 440 0.08 -22.12 30.42
CA LYS A 440 1.40 -22.44 29.92
C LYS A 440 2.27 -21.19 29.89
N VAL A 441 3.49 -21.31 30.40
CA VAL A 441 4.42 -20.19 30.56
C VAL A 441 5.74 -20.46 29.86
N LYS A 442 6.38 -19.38 29.43
CA LYS A 442 7.78 -19.40 29.05
C LYS A 442 8.64 -19.55 30.31
N VAL A 443 9.57 -20.51 30.31
CA VAL A 443 10.46 -20.83 31.44
C VAL A 443 11.88 -20.41 31.12
N GLY A 444 12.39 -19.42 31.85
CA GLY A 444 13.71 -18.84 31.64
C GLY A 444 13.76 -17.83 30.50
N ALA A 445 14.63 -16.85 30.65
CA ALA A 445 14.99 -15.90 29.60
C ALA A 445 15.72 -16.61 28.45
N LYS A 446 15.69 -16.02 27.25
CA LYS A 446 16.28 -16.61 26.05
C LYS A 446 15.72 -18.01 25.81
N PHE A 447 16.56 -19.02 25.57
CA PHE A 447 16.11 -20.41 25.47
C PHE A 447 16.11 -21.17 26.80
N GLY A 448 16.36 -20.50 27.93
CA GLY A 448 16.46 -21.16 29.24
C GLY A 448 17.57 -22.22 29.26
N THR A 449 17.32 -23.35 29.94
CA THR A 449 18.18 -24.54 29.88
C THR A 449 17.80 -25.51 28.75
N SER A 450 16.73 -25.21 28.00
CA SER A 450 16.19 -26.10 26.96
C SER A 450 16.88 -25.88 25.61
N THR A 451 16.77 -26.86 24.72
CA THR A 451 17.30 -26.76 23.35
C THR A 451 16.33 -26.00 22.43
N THR A 452 16.77 -25.66 21.23
CA THR A 452 15.87 -25.26 20.15
C THR A 452 15.59 -26.43 19.22
N VAL A 453 14.46 -26.41 18.50
CA VAL A 453 14.21 -27.34 17.40
C VAL A 453 14.17 -26.58 16.08
N GLN A 454 14.63 -27.21 15.00
CA GLN A 454 14.57 -26.66 13.66
C GLN A 454 13.66 -27.53 12.80
N HIS A 455 12.78 -26.88 12.04
CA HIS A 455 11.91 -27.55 11.08
C HIS A 455 11.94 -26.83 9.73
N ARG A 456 11.70 -27.59 8.67
CA ARG A 456 11.36 -27.02 7.36
C ARG A 456 9.89 -26.65 7.36
N VAL A 457 9.60 -25.44 6.89
CA VAL A 457 8.27 -24.84 6.83
C VAL A 457 8.02 -24.42 5.38
N SER A 458 6.87 -24.80 4.85
CA SER A 458 6.44 -24.38 3.52
C SER A 458 5.69 -23.06 3.62
N THR A 459 6.02 -22.13 2.71
CA THR A 459 5.43 -20.79 2.64
C THR A 459 4.90 -20.57 1.23
N THR A 460 3.62 -20.23 1.10
CA THR A 460 3.11 -19.69 -0.17
C THR A 460 3.45 -18.21 -0.21
N VAL A 461 4.22 -17.81 -1.21
CA VAL A 461 4.65 -16.44 -1.47
C VAL A 461 3.87 -15.92 -2.66
N THR A 462 3.21 -14.78 -2.49
CA THR A 462 2.59 -14.05 -3.59
C THR A 462 3.65 -13.12 -4.20
N THR A 463 3.86 -13.15 -5.51
CA THR A 463 4.75 -12.24 -6.24
C THR A 463 3.92 -11.34 -7.15
N TYR A 464 4.24 -10.05 -7.19
CA TYR A 464 3.58 -9.08 -8.06
C TYR A 464 4.49 -8.86 -9.25
N LEU A 465 4.01 -9.19 -10.44
CA LEU A 465 4.85 -9.33 -11.63
C LEU A 465 5.41 -8.01 -12.12
N ASP A 466 4.77 -6.88 -11.90
CA ASP A 466 5.27 -5.59 -12.41
C ASP A 466 5.79 -4.68 -11.29
N SER A 467 5.98 -5.23 -10.07
CA SER A 467 6.31 -4.47 -8.86
C SER A 467 7.76 -4.61 -8.42
N ASP A 468 8.30 -3.57 -7.78
CA ASP A 468 9.67 -3.56 -7.28
C ASP A 468 9.82 -4.26 -5.92
N GLU A 469 10.48 -5.42 -5.90
CA GLU A 469 10.84 -6.13 -4.68
C GLU A 469 12.09 -5.52 -4.01
N LEU A 470 11.92 -4.87 -2.85
CA LEU A 470 13.02 -4.17 -2.17
C LEU A 470 13.84 -5.08 -1.22
N GLN A 471 13.86 -6.38 -1.48
CA GLN A 471 14.49 -7.44 -0.68
C GLN A 471 13.90 -7.64 0.74
N ASP A 472 14.46 -8.62 1.45
CA ASP A 472 13.98 -9.11 2.75
C ASP A 472 14.86 -8.65 3.91
N VAL A 473 14.23 -8.40 5.06
CA VAL A 473 14.93 -8.31 6.36
C VAL A 473 14.48 -9.45 7.28
N ILE A 474 15.40 -9.94 8.11
CA ILE A 474 15.13 -10.98 9.11
C ILE A 474 15.18 -10.36 10.49
N VAL A 475 14.02 -10.33 11.16
CA VAL A 475 13.87 -9.90 12.55
C VAL A 475 13.97 -11.14 13.43
N ASN A 476 14.87 -11.15 14.41
CA ASN A 476 14.98 -12.26 15.37
C ASN A 476 14.45 -11.85 16.74
N PHE A 477 13.81 -12.78 17.45
CA PHE A 477 13.28 -12.53 18.78
C PHE A 477 14.40 -12.11 19.76
N GLY A 478 15.61 -12.63 19.56
CA GLY A 478 16.78 -12.29 20.37
C GLY A 478 17.50 -11.01 19.96
N ASP A 479 17.09 -10.33 18.89
CA ASP A 479 17.66 -9.04 18.53
C ASP A 479 17.20 -7.97 19.55
N ASP A 480 18.09 -7.04 19.88
CA ASP A 480 17.72 -5.86 20.66
C ASP A 480 16.62 -5.07 19.93
N ILE A 481 15.67 -4.49 20.67
CA ILE A 481 14.65 -3.60 20.09
C ILE A 481 15.27 -2.21 19.93
N ILE A 482 15.78 -1.68 21.04
CA ILE A 482 16.61 -0.46 21.07
C ILE A 482 18.03 -0.82 21.49
N ILE A 483 19.03 -0.19 20.87
CA ILE A 483 20.45 -0.42 21.19
C ILE A 483 20.94 0.47 22.34
N LYS A 484 20.22 1.57 22.62
CA LYS A 484 20.53 2.51 23.70
C LYS A 484 19.26 3.00 24.39
N ASN A 485 19.38 3.35 25.66
CA ASN A 485 18.32 4.01 26.42
C ASN A 485 18.31 5.52 26.13
N GLU A 486 18.22 5.88 24.85
CA GLU A 486 18.27 7.23 24.30
C GLU A 486 17.12 7.42 23.32
N MET A 487 16.57 8.64 23.27
CA MET A 487 15.49 9.01 22.38
C MET A 487 15.62 10.47 21.98
N ASP A 488 15.65 10.73 20.68
CA ASP A 488 15.67 12.08 20.13
C ASP A 488 14.26 12.56 19.78
N SER A 489 14.10 13.88 19.61
CA SER A 489 12.93 14.47 18.97
C SER A 489 13.37 15.14 17.68
N VAL A 490 12.89 14.63 16.55
CA VAL A 490 13.41 14.98 15.22
C VAL A 490 12.46 15.83 14.39
N GLY A 491 11.38 16.30 15.00
CA GLY A 491 10.44 17.22 14.37
C GLY A 491 9.03 17.03 14.88
N PHE A 492 8.07 17.43 14.05
CA PHE A 492 6.66 17.32 14.35
C PHE A 492 5.94 16.69 13.16
N THR A 493 5.02 15.77 13.44
CA THR A 493 4.02 15.29 12.50
C THR A 493 2.66 15.91 12.83
N TYR A 494 1.73 15.86 11.88
CA TYR A 494 0.37 16.26 12.12
C TYR A 494 -0.47 15.08 12.61
N CYS A 495 -1.12 15.25 13.76
CA CYS A 495 -1.93 14.24 14.41
C CYS A 495 -3.37 14.75 14.62
N GLY A 496 -4.35 13.83 14.64
CA GLY A 496 -5.78 14.13 14.78
C GLY A 496 -6.56 14.19 13.46
N ARG A 497 -7.88 14.42 13.55
CA ARG A 497 -8.91 14.24 12.48
C ARG A 497 -8.55 14.82 11.09
N ARG A 498 -7.77 15.91 11.06
CA ARG A 498 -7.36 16.66 9.87
C ARG A 498 -5.94 17.20 9.99
N GLY A 499 -5.10 16.54 10.79
CA GLY A 499 -3.79 17.09 11.14
C GLY A 499 -3.85 18.39 11.95
N GLU A 500 -4.83 18.51 12.85
CA GLU A 500 -5.09 19.74 13.62
C GLU A 500 -3.98 20.04 14.64
N TYR A 501 -3.23 19.03 15.08
CA TYR A 501 -2.21 19.15 16.13
C TYR A 501 -0.83 18.78 15.60
N ARG A 502 0.20 19.46 16.11
CA ARG A 502 1.59 19.05 15.92
C ARG A 502 2.01 18.12 17.05
N CYS A 503 2.24 16.86 16.74
CA CYS A 503 2.80 15.88 17.66
C CYS A 503 4.31 15.76 17.42
N PRO A 504 5.16 15.78 18.47
CA PRO A 504 6.58 15.52 18.29
C PRO A 504 6.81 14.11 17.72
N ILE A 505 7.72 13.99 16.77
CA ILE A 505 8.21 12.70 16.30
C ILE A 505 9.36 12.30 17.22
N TYR A 506 9.19 11.17 17.89
CA TYR A 506 10.22 10.59 18.75
C TYR A 506 11.04 9.56 17.96
N GLU A 507 12.35 9.62 18.10
CA GLU A 507 13.30 8.70 17.49
C GLU A 507 14.00 7.90 18.60
N PRO A 508 13.42 6.78 19.06
CA PRO A 508 14.17 5.85 19.90
C PRO A 508 15.35 5.28 19.11
N ALA A 509 16.45 4.98 19.80
CA ALA A 509 17.64 4.36 19.20
C ALA A 509 17.38 2.89 18.81
N LEU A 510 16.51 2.66 17.81
CA LEU A 510 16.09 1.36 17.32
C LEU A 510 17.28 0.58 16.71
N ASN A 511 17.14 -0.73 16.69
CA ASN A 511 18.16 -1.62 16.15
C ASN A 511 18.38 -1.38 14.64
N PRO A 512 19.60 -1.00 14.22
CA PRO A 512 19.87 -0.68 12.81
C PRO A 512 20.02 -1.92 11.92
N LYS A 513 19.92 -3.14 12.47
CA LYS A 513 20.10 -4.42 11.76
C LYS A 513 19.06 -4.65 10.67
N TYR A 514 17.88 -4.06 10.77
CA TYR A 514 16.79 -4.27 9.82
C TYR A 514 16.97 -3.38 8.59
N ASN A 515 17.97 -3.75 7.79
CA ASN A 515 18.39 -3.07 6.58
C ASN A 515 18.56 -4.11 5.47
N SER A 516 17.80 -3.98 4.37
CA SER A 516 17.88 -4.88 3.21
C SER A 516 18.96 -4.46 2.21
N GLY A 517 19.53 -3.27 2.36
CA GLY A 517 20.34 -2.59 1.36
C GLY A 517 19.52 -1.64 0.46
N TYR A 518 18.19 -1.80 0.41
CA TYR A 518 17.25 -0.93 -0.32
C TYR A 518 16.35 -0.14 0.62
N TYR A 519 16.07 -0.66 1.80
CA TYR A 519 15.38 0.06 2.85
C TYR A 519 15.91 -0.30 4.24
N LYS A 520 15.59 0.55 5.21
CA LYS A 520 15.66 0.28 6.64
C LYS A 520 14.26 0.33 7.24
N LEU A 521 13.98 -0.58 8.16
CA LEU A 521 12.77 -0.56 8.98
C LEU A 521 13.10 -0.27 10.44
N GLY A 522 12.32 0.63 11.03
CA GLY A 522 12.20 0.69 12.48
C GLY A 522 11.14 -0.29 12.92
N ILE A 523 11.53 -1.38 13.59
CA ILE A 523 10.57 -2.36 14.13
C ILE A 523 10.51 -2.21 15.65
N ILE A 524 9.30 -2.05 16.18
CA ILE A 524 9.09 -1.86 17.61
C ILE A 524 7.79 -2.54 18.09
N PRO A 525 7.82 -3.29 19.21
CA PRO A 525 6.61 -3.86 19.78
C PRO A 525 5.83 -2.82 20.58
N LEU A 526 4.55 -2.66 20.26
CA LEU A 526 3.64 -1.70 20.91
C LEU A 526 2.36 -2.39 21.37
N ALA A 527 1.80 -1.87 22.46
CA ALA A 527 0.50 -2.31 22.94
C ALA A 527 -0.61 -1.90 21.97
N GLN A 528 -1.46 -2.85 21.59
CA GLN A 528 -2.65 -2.67 20.77
C GLN A 528 -3.88 -2.59 21.68
N TYR A 529 -4.75 -1.59 21.48
CA TYR A 529 -5.91 -1.30 22.33
C TYR A 529 -7.23 -1.31 21.58
#